data_AF-A0A836X3Y9-F1
#
_entry.id   AF-A0A836X3Y9-F1
#
_cell.length_a   1.000
_cell.length_b   1.000
_cell.length_c   1.000
_cell.angle_alpha   90.00
_cell.angle_beta   90.00
_cell.angle_gamma   90.00
#
_symmetry.space_group_name_H-M   'P 1'
#
loop_
_entity.id
_entity.type
_entity.pdbx_description
1 polymer ?
#
loop_
_entity_poly.entity_id
_entity_poly.type
_entity_poly.pdbx_seq_one_letter_code
_entity_poly.pdbx_strand_id
1 'polypeptide(L)'
;QDGGPPIWIAARADKALDRVARHGFHLAGIGAPEHQAIYVEALKKHGRDPKDFNMAQLVTGFCAPDTQTAWDRCADGLHHMLSYYLKWGIE
;
A
#
# COMPACT_ATOMS: atom_id res chain seq x y z
N GLN A 1 -7.36 -0.48 19.09
CA GLN A 1 -7.60 0.97 19.22
C GLN A 1 -8.89 1.12 19.99
N ASP A 2 -8.87 1.78 21.15
CA ASP A 2 -9.99 1.67 22.08
C ASP A 2 -11.17 2.53 21.65
N GLY A 3 -12.33 1.87 21.50
CA GLY A 3 -13.65 2.49 21.39
C GLY A 3 -13.97 3.27 20.11
N GLY A 4 -13.06 3.32 19.13
CA GLY A 4 -13.23 4.06 17.87
C GLY A 4 -13.03 3.21 16.61
N PRO A 5 -13.39 3.73 15.41
CA PRO A 5 -13.15 3.03 14.16
C PRO A 5 -11.64 2.79 13.92
N PRO A 6 -11.28 1.71 13.22
CA PRO A 6 -9.89 1.41 12.90
C PRO A 6 -9.28 2.53 12.03
N ILE A 7 -8.11 3.03 12.41
CA ILE A 7 -7.38 4.05 11.66
C ILE A 7 -6.38 3.38 10.74
N TRP A 8 -6.42 3.77 9.47
CA TRP A 8 -5.54 3.29 8.40
C TRP A 8 -4.70 4.44 7.88
N ILE A 9 -3.38 4.25 7.81
CA ILE A 9 -2.45 5.26 7.28
C ILE A 9 -1.71 4.71 6.07
N ALA A 10 -1.71 5.49 5.00
CA ALA A 10 -0.85 5.24 3.85
C ALA A 10 0.59 5.66 4.16
N ALA A 11 1.52 4.71 4.06
CA ALA A 11 2.93 4.94 4.33
C ALA A 11 3.81 4.06 3.41
N ARG A 12 4.99 4.59 3.07
CA ARG A 12 5.98 3.88 2.23
C ARG A 12 7.39 3.98 2.77
N ALA A 13 7.86 5.18 3.08
CA ALA A 13 9.20 5.38 3.62
C ALA A 13 9.35 4.80 5.03
N ASP A 14 10.52 4.28 5.37
CA ASP A 14 10.81 3.64 6.67
C ASP A 14 10.41 4.50 7.88
N LYS A 15 10.70 5.80 7.84
CA LYS A 15 10.29 6.75 8.91
C LYS A 15 8.78 6.87 9.04
N ALA A 16 8.05 6.79 7.92
CA ALA A 16 6.60 6.81 7.92
C ALA A 16 6.05 5.48 8.46
N LEU A 17 6.61 4.34 8.04
CA LEU A 17 6.23 3.01 8.55
C LEU A 17 6.47 2.89 10.06
N ASP A 18 7.62 3.36 10.56
CA ASP A 18 7.91 3.45 12.00
C ASP A 18 6.89 4.32 12.73
N ARG A 19 6.49 5.46 12.14
CA ARG A 19 5.46 6.33 12.71
C ARG A 19 4.09 5.64 12.79
N VAL A 20 3.67 4.92 11.74
CA VAL A 20 2.41 4.15 11.75
C VAL A 20 2.44 3.13 12.89
N ALA A 21 3.51 2.34 12.97
CA ALA A 21 3.68 1.33 14.01
C ALA A 21 3.72 1.93 15.42
N ARG A 22 4.47 3.02 15.62
CA ARG A 22 4.59 3.73 16.91
C ARG A 22 3.27 4.26 17.43
N HIS A 23 2.34 4.63 16.55
CA HIS A 23 1.01 5.10 16.93
C HIS A 23 -0.04 3.98 16.98
N GLY A 24 0.29 2.76 16.56
CA GLY A 24 -0.64 1.63 16.58
C GLY A 24 -1.80 1.82 15.59
N PHE A 25 -1.49 2.20 14.36
CA PHE A 25 -2.47 2.29 13.26
C PHE A 25 -2.27 1.15 12.28
N HIS A 26 -3.32 0.79 11.53
CA HIS A 26 -3.20 -0.16 10.43
C HIS A 26 -2.49 0.46 9.22
N LEU A 27 -1.88 -0.38 8.39
CA LEU A 27 -1.14 0.07 7.21
C LEU A 27 -1.99 -0.05 5.94
N ALA A 28 -2.15 1.06 5.22
CA ALA A 28 -2.64 1.07 3.85
C ALA A 28 -1.43 1.18 2.90
N GLY A 29 -0.85 0.04 2.55
CA GLY A 29 0.40 -0.06 1.81
C GLY A 29 0.23 0.07 0.30
N ILE A 30 1.25 0.65 -0.33
CA ILE A 30 1.50 0.60 -1.77
C ILE A 30 2.95 0.15 -1.97
N GLY A 31 3.18 -0.72 -2.95
CA GLY A 31 4.53 -1.15 -3.33
C GLY A 31 4.83 -2.59 -2.95
N ALA A 32 6.11 -2.90 -2.80
CA ALA A 32 6.61 -4.25 -2.78
C ALA A 32 6.43 -4.93 -1.39
N PRO A 33 6.36 -6.27 -1.33
CA PRO A 33 6.15 -7.02 -0.09
C PRO A 33 7.13 -6.69 1.03
N GLU A 34 8.33 -6.23 0.69
CA GLU A 34 9.39 -5.86 1.63
C GLU A 34 8.98 -4.71 2.56
N HIS A 35 8.14 -3.78 2.10
CA HIS A 35 7.62 -2.69 2.95
C HIS A 35 6.72 -3.21 4.08
N GLN A 36 6.02 -4.32 3.85
CA GLN A 36 5.18 -4.95 4.86
C GLN A 36 6.06 -5.56 5.96
N ALA A 37 7.19 -6.17 5.60
CA ALA A 37 8.15 -6.70 6.57
C ALA A 37 8.75 -5.59 7.45
N ILE A 38 9.10 -4.43 6.87
CA ILE A 38 9.60 -3.28 7.63
C ILE A 38 8.58 -2.80 8.65
N TYR A 39 7.30 -2.73 8.27
CA TYR A 39 6.23 -2.34 9.19
C TYR A 39 6.02 -3.37 10.31
N VAL A 40 6.08 -4.67 10.01
CA VAL A 40 6.00 -5.75 11.01
C VAL A 40 7.13 -5.65 12.04
N GLU A 41 8.37 -5.40 11.60
CA GLU A 41 9.49 -5.21 12.52
C GLU A 41 9.35 -3.93 13.34
N ALA A 42 8.81 -2.85 12.76
CA ALA A 42 8.50 -1.63 13.49
C ALA A 42 7.43 -1.84 14.57
N LEU A 43 6.38 -2.65 14.30
CA LEU A 43 5.37 -3.00 15.30
C LEU A 43 6.01 -3.71 16.50
N LYS A 44 6.84 -4.73 16.24
CA LYS A 44 7.57 -5.46 17.29
C LYS A 44 8.48 -4.53 18.10
N LYS A 45 9.23 -3.65 17.42
CA LYS A 45 10.11 -2.64 18.04
C LYS A 45 9.35 -1.76 19.04
N HIS A 46 8.10 -1.42 18.74
CA HIS A 46 7.26 -0.58 19.61
C HIS A 46 6.35 -1.40 20.54
N GLY A 47 6.69 -2.67 20.81
CA GLY A 47 6.00 -3.53 21.79
C GLY A 47 4.58 -3.94 21.39
N ARG A 48 4.28 -4.00 20.09
CA ARG A 48 2.96 -4.38 19.55
C ARG A 48 3.02 -5.76 18.91
N ASP A 49 2.00 -6.59 19.14
CA ASP A 49 1.85 -7.86 18.42
C ASP A 49 1.34 -7.57 17.00
N PRO A 50 2.09 -7.94 15.94
CA PRO A 50 1.63 -7.77 14.57
C PRO A 50 0.29 -8.43 14.25
N LYS A 51 -0.13 -9.45 15.01
CA LYS A 51 -1.43 -10.12 14.83
C LYS A 51 -2.62 -9.22 15.14
N ASP A 52 -2.41 -8.14 15.90
CA ASP A 52 -3.45 -7.16 16.22
C ASP A 52 -3.63 -6.10 15.12
N PHE A 53 -2.83 -6.17 14.04
CA PHE A 53 -2.80 -5.16 12.98
C PHE A 53 -3.06 -5.76 11.60
N ASN A 54 -3.87 -5.05 10.82
CA ASN A 54 -4.08 -5.35 9.41
C ASN A 54 -3.18 -4.52 8.49
N MET A 55 -2.88 -5.09 7.34
CA MET A 55 -2.19 -4.43 6.23
C MET A 55 -3.02 -4.62 4.96
N ALA A 56 -3.31 -3.53 4.26
CA ALA A 56 -3.94 -3.54 2.95
C ALA A 56 -2.88 -3.26 1.88
N GLN A 57 -2.97 -3.93 0.74
CA GLN A 57 -2.13 -3.68 -0.43
C GLN A 57 -2.98 -3.09 -1.53
N LEU A 58 -2.58 -1.92 -2.05
CA LEU A 58 -3.18 -1.40 -3.28
C LEU A 58 -2.74 -2.26 -4.46
N VAL A 59 -3.72 -2.78 -5.20
CA VAL A 59 -3.52 -3.57 -6.43
C VAL A 59 -4.39 -2.96 -7.53
N THR A 60 -3.79 -2.65 -8.66
CA THR A 60 -4.53 -2.22 -9.86
C THR A 60 -4.91 -3.46 -10.67
N GLY A 61 -6.19 -3.62 -10.97
CA GLY A 61 -6.70 -4.73 -11.77
C GLY A 61 -7.78 -4.28 -12.74
N PHE A 62 -7.96 -5.06 -13.80
CA PHE A 62 -9.03 -4.87 -14.78
C PHE A 62 -9.78 -6.19 -14.96
N CYS A 63 -11.11 -6.15 -14.94
CA CYS A 63 -11.94 -7.33 -15.08
C CYS A 63 -12.69 -7.29 -16.41
N ALA A 64 -12.57 -8.36 -17.19
CA ALA A 64 -13.26 -8.57 -18.46
C ALA A 64 -13.52 -10.08 -18.65
N PRO A 65 -14.34 -10.48 -19.64
CA PRO A 65 -14.61 -11.90 -19.91
C PRO A 65 -13.36 -12.75 -20.18
N ASP A 66 -12.30 -12.13 -20.71
CA ASP A 66 -11.02 -12.77 -20.98
C ASP A 66 -9.85 -11.75 -20.90
N THR A 67 -8.62 -12.26 -20.85
CA THR A 67 -7.41 -11.46 -20.70
C THR A 67 -7.16 -10.53 -21.89
N GLN A 68 -7.47 -10.95 -23.12
CA GLN A 68 -7.25 -10.11 -24.30
C GLN A 68 -8.18 -8.90 -24.27
N THR A 69 -9.46 -9.14 -24.01
CA THR A 69 -10.46 -8.07 -23.84
C THR A 69 -10.09 -7.13 -22.69
N ALA A 70 -9.52 -7.66 -21.59
CA ALA A 70 -9.04 -6.83 -20.49
C ALA A 70 -7.91 -5.90 -20.94
N TRP A 71 -6.93 -6.43 -21.66
CA TRP A 71 -5.79 -5.67 -22.17
C TRP A 71 -6.23 -4.61 -23.17
N ASP A 72 -7.01 -4.99 -24.18
CA ASP A 72 -7.46 -4.08 -25.25
C ASP A 72 -8.22 -2.87 -24.70
N ARG A 73 -8.93 -3.04 -23.57
CA ARG A 73 -9.70 -1.98 -22.92
C ARG A 73 -8.88 -1.11 -21.97
N CYS A 74 -7.84 -1.66 -21.32
CA CYS A 74 -7.12 -0.95 -20.27
C CYS A 74 -5.77 -0.37 -20.73
N ALA A 75 -5.18 -0.89 -21.82
CA ALA A 75 -3.83 -0.58 -22.24
C ALA A 75 -3.61 0.93 -22.44
N ASP A 76 -4.49 1.62 -23.16
CA ASP A 76 -4.34 3.05 -23.45
C ASP A 76 -4.40 3.91 -22.18
N GLY A 77 -5.37 3.62 -21.30
CA GLY A 77 -5.50 4.33 -20.02
C GLY A 77 -4.31 4.06 -19.09
N LEU A 78 -3.83 2.82 -19.05
CA LEU A 78 -2.66 2.43 -18.29
C LEU A 78 -1.40 3.13 -18.82
N HIS A 79 -1.21 3.14 -20.14
CA HIS A 79 -0.10 3.83 -20.80
C HIS A 79 -0.11 5.32 -20.50
N HIS A 80 -1.27 5.98 -20.61
CA HIS A 80 -1.41 7.39 -20.30
C HIS A 80 -1.01 7.69 -18.84
N MET A 81 -1.57 6.93 -17.90
CA MET A 81 -1.27 7.08 -16.47
C MET A 81 0.23 6.91 -16.19
N LEU A 82 0.84 5.80 -16.64
CA LEU A 82 2.26 5.54 -16.41
C LEU A 82 3.17 6.59 -17.05
N SER A 83 2.81 7.11 -18.22
CA SER A 83 3.56 8.18 -18.89
C SER A 83 3.64 9.45 -18.04
N TYR A 84 2.55 9.83 -17.36
CA TYR A 84 2.56 10.98 -16.45
C TYR A 84 3.33 10.71 -15.16
N TYR A 85 3.19 9.51 -14.56
CA TYR A 85 3.97 9.16 -13.38
C TYR A 85 5.48 9.18 -13.67
N LEU A 86 5.91 8.70 -14.84
CA LEU A 86 7.31 8.78 -15.27
C LEU A 86 7.76 10.23 -15.43
N LYS A 87 6.94 11.06 -16.08
CA LYS A 87 7.24 12.49 -16.26
C LYS A 87 7.40 13.22 -14.92
N TRP A 88 6.52 12.97 -13.95
CA TRP A 88 6.61 13.58 -12.63
C TRP A 88 7.73 12.99 -11.77
N GLY A 89 8.09 11.73 -11.98
CA GLY A 89 9.15 11.07 -11.21
C GLY A 89 10.57 11.54 -11.51
N ILE A 90 10.76 12.32 -12.59
CA ILE A 90 12.05 12.91 -12.99
C ILE A 90 12.13 14.42 -12.69
N GLU A 91 11.05 15.02 -12.17
CA GLU A 91 11.01 16.40 -11.64
C GLU A 91 11.26 16.41 -10.13
#